data_AF-A0A6G1S546-F1
#
_entry.id   AF-A0A6G1S546-F1
#
_cell.length_a   1.000
_cell.length_b   1.000
_cell.length_c   1.000
_cell.angle_alpha   90.00
_cell.angle_beta   90.00
_cell.angle_gamma   90.00
#
_symmetry.space_group_name_H-M   'P 1'
#
loop_
_entity.id
_entity.type
_entity.pdbx_description
1 polymer ?
#
loop_
_entity_poly.entity_id
_entity_poly.type
_entity_poly.pdbx_seq_one_letter_code
_entity_poly.pdbx_strand_id
1 'polypeptide(L)'
;HLQSCKMNSAAAVLLACLCLAAHAQAFEVSFGSCPEKGNTVANFEPGRYVGPWYEIERYAQIFELLGKCATADYREDKDVEGRVTVTNTMRTIFNTNVSQSGYADITSTDGHAELNVVFNVP
;
A
#
# COMPACT_ATOMS: atom_id res chain seq x y z
N HIS A 1 -17.30 47.31 23.03
CA HIS A 1 -17.38 46.03 23.77
C HIS A 1 -17.03 44.89 22.83
N LEU A 2 -15.74 44.54 22.70
CA LEU A 2 -15.35 43.26 22.10
C LEU A 2 -15.22 42.26 23.23
N GLN A 3 -16.21 41.38 23.36
CA GLN A 3 -16.19 40.30 24.33
C GLN A 3 -15.26 39.22 23.77
N SER A 4 -14.05 39.12 24.33
CA SER A 4 -13.12 38.04 24.00
C SER A 4 -13.79 36.71 24.32
N CYS A 5 -14.14 35.95 23.27
CA CYS A 5 -14.68 34.60 23.43
C CYS A 5 -13.58 33.73 24.03
N LYS A 6 -13.58 33.54 25.36
CA LYS A 6 -12.67 32.60 26.03
C LYS A 6 -13.10 31.19 25.64
N MET A 7 -12.44 30.63 24.65
CA MET A 7 -12.60 29.23 24.31
C MET A 7 -12.17 28.40 25.52
N ASN A 8 -13.09 27.63 26.09
CA ASN A 8 -12.76 26.77 27.22
C ASN A 8 -11.78 25.68 26.78
N SER A 9 -10.91 25.22 27.68
CA SER A 9 -9.85 24.26 27.34
C SER A 9 -10.40 22.95 26.78
N ALA A 10 -11.61 22.53 27.17
CA ALA A 10 -12.23 21.32 26.63
C ALA A 10 -12.65 21.48 25.16
N ALA A 11 -13.18 22.64 24.78
CA ALA A 11 -13.53 22.98 23.40
C ALA A 11 -12.29 23.13 22.53
N ALA A 12 -11.21 23.69 23.07
CA ALA A 12 -9.92 23.76 22.38
C ALA A 12 -9.33 22.35 22.14
N VAL A 13 -9.40 21.46 23.13
CA VAL A 13 -8.94 20.06 23.02
C VAL A 13 -9.80 19.29 22.01
N LEU A 14 -11.13 19.42 22.09
CA LEU A 14 -12.04 18.74 21.17
C LEU A 14 -11.82 19.20 19.71
N LEU A 15 -11.65 20.50 19.50
CA LEU A 15 -11.38 21.06 18.18
C LEU A 15 -10.02 20.58 17.64
N ALA A 16 -8.99 20.55 18.49
CA ALA A 16 -7.68 20.00 18.11
C ALA A 16 -7.77 18.51 17.73
N CYS A 17 -8.52 17.69 18.48
CA CYS A 17 -8.75 16.29 18.16
C CYS A 17 -9.49 16.12 16.82
N LEU A 18 -10.52 16.93 16.55
CA LEU A 18 -11.25 16.90 15.28
C LEU A 18 -10.36 17.33 14.10
N CYS A 19 -9.52 18.36 14.28
CA CYS A 19 -8.56 18.77 13.25
C CYS A 19 -7.52 17.68 12.97
N LEU A 20 -7.01 17.00 14.00
CA LEU A 20 -6.06 15.88 13.82
C LEU A 20 -6.72 14.69 13.11
N ALA A 21 -7.96 14.35 13.47
CA ALA A 21 -8.71 13.28 12.81
C ALA A 21 -9.01 13.58 11.33
N ALA A 22 -9.23 14.85 10.98
CA ALA A 22 -9.47 15.26 9.60
C ALA A 22 -8.24 15.11 8.67
N HIS A 23 -7.03 15.02 9.22
CA HIS A 23 -5.79 14.79 8.46
C HIS A 23 -5.38 13.32 8.42
N ALA A 24 -6.13 12.42 9.07
CA ALA A 24 -5.88 10.99 8.97
C ALA A 24 -6.24 10.54 7.55
N GLN A 25 -5.24 10.03 6.81
CA GLN A 25 -5.48 9.31 5.57
C GLN A 25 -6.20 8.01 5.96
N ALA A 26 -7.53 8.02 5.91
CA ALA A 26 -8.35 6.88 6.24
C ALA A 26 -8.61 6.04 5.00
N PHE A 27 -8.86 4.75 5.20
CA PHE A 27 -9.31 3.84 4.15
C PHE A 27 -10.65 4.33 3.58
N GLU A 28 -10.68 4.66 2.29
CA GLU A 28 -11.90 5.05 1.58
C GLU A 28 -12.54 3.82 0.92
N VAL A 29 -13.71 3.42 1.42
CA VAL A 29 -14.57 2.47 0.71
C VAL A 29 -15.63 3.26 -0.03
N SER A 30 -15.56 3.27 -1.35
CA SER A 30 -16.54 3.93 -2.21
C SER A 30 -17.28 2.93 -3.09
N PHE A 31 -18.51 3.28 -3.44
CA PHE A 31 -19.30 2.56 -4.44
C PHE A 31 -19.08 3.19 -5.81
N GLY A 32 -19.02 2.36 -6.86
CA GLY A 32 -18.85 2.81 -8.24
C GLY A 32 -17.51 2.35 -8.82
N SER A 33 -17.07 3.03 -9.87
CA SER A 33 -15.76 2.78 -10.49
C SER A 33 -14.64 3.34 -9.62
N CYS A 34 -13.46 2.73 -9.69
CA CYS A 34 -12.26 3.33 -9.13
C CYS A 34 -12.09 4.74 -9.71
N PRO A 35 -11.66 5.74 -8.91
CA PRO A 35 -11.29 7.05 -9.43
C PRO A 35 -10.23 6.89 -10.53
N GLU A 36 -10.19 7.85 -11.47
CA GLU A 36 -9.17 7.85 -12.52
C GLU A 36 -7.78 7.66 -11.92
N LYS A 37 -6.97 6.87 -12.63
CA LYS A 37 -5.64 6.45 -12.18
C LYS A 37 -4.87 7.65 -11.64
N GLY A 38 -4.47 7.59 -10.38
CA GLY A 38 -3.66 8.63 -9.75
C GLY A 38 -2.30 8.77 -10.43
N ASN A 39 -1.61 9.88 -10.17
CA ASN A 39 -0.25 10.11 -10.68
C ASN A 39 0.70 9.02 -10.18
N THR A 40 0.97 8.01 -11.02
CA THR A 40 1.98 6.99 -10.76
C THR A 40 3.37 7.54 -11.06
N VAL A 41 4.40 6.89 -10.50
CA VAL A 41 5.79 7.31 -10.71
C VAL A 41 6.14 7.22 -12.20
N ALA A 42 6.54 8.34 -12.80
CA ALA A 42 7.02 8.40 -14.19
C ALA A 42 8.49 7.95 -14.30
N ASN A 43 8.90 7.55 -15.51
CA ASN A 43 10.24 7.02 -15.80
C ASN A 43 10.61 5.84 -14.88
N PHE A 44 9.66 4.93 -14.68
CA PHE A 44 9.84 3.78 -13.81
C PHE A 44 10.82 2.77 -14.42
N GLU A 45 11.84 2.39 -13.65
CA GLU A 45 12.86 1.42 -14.03
C GLU A 45 12.77 0.18 -13.12
N PRO A 46 12.16 -0.94 -13.57
CA PRO A 46 11.94 -2.12 -12.71
C PRO A 46 13.20 -2.68 -12.07
N GLY A 47 14.32 -2.70 -12.81
CA GLY A 47 15.61 -3.20 -12.31
C GLY A 47 16.18 -2.41 -11.13
N ARG A 48 15.68 -1.19 -10.87
CA ARG A 48 16.05 -0.39 -9.68
C ARG A 48 15.10 -0.63 -8.49
N TYR A 49 14.00 -1.33 -8.72
CA TYR A 49 12.97 -1.63 -7.72
C TYR A 49 13.11 -3.03 -7.13
N VAL A 50 13.94 -3.89 -7.73
CA VAL A 50 14.21 -5.25 -7.27
C VAL A 50 14.89 -5.26 -5.89
N GLY A 51 14.65 -6.33 -5.15
CA GLY A 51 15.13 -6.53 -3.79
C GLY A 51 14.01 -6.68 -2.76
N PRO A 52 14.38 -6.78 -1.48
CA PRO A 52 13.43 -6.97 -0.40
C PRO A 52 12.80 -5.64 0.04
N TRP A 53 11.48 -5.66 0.19
CA TRP A 53 10.68 -4.58 0.73
C TRP A 53 9.96 -5.02 2.00
N TYR A 54 9.92 -4.15 2.99
CA TYR A 54 9.18 -4.36 4.23
C TYR A 54 7.87 -3.58 4.18
N GLU A 55 6.77 -4.27 4.41
CA GLU A 55 5.47 -3.64 4.48
C GLU A 55 5.36 -2.86 5.81
N ILE A 56 5.17 -1.54 5.72
CA ILE A 56 5.01 -0.67 6.88
C ILE A 56 3.53 -0.57 7.27
N GLU A 57 2.66 -0.40 6.27
CA GLU A 57 1.21 -0.26 6.44
C GLU A 57 0.48 -0.93 5.27
N ARG A 58 -0.77 -1.33 5.51
CA ARG A 58 -1.67 -1.87 4.49
C ARG A 58 -3.12 -1.56 4.81
N TYR A 59 -3.95 -1.62 3.78
CA TYR A 59 -5.39 -1.79 3.98
C TYR A 59 -5.69 -3.21 4.47
N ALA A 60 -6.72 -3.36 5.30
CA ALA A 60 -7.12 -4.67 5.79
C ALA A 60 -7.61 -5.53 4.62
N GLN A 61 -6.91 -6.62 4.32
CA GLN A 61 -7.25 -7.57 3.27
C GLN A 61 -7.36 -8.98 3.86
N ILE A 62 -8.34 -9.76 3.39
CA ILE A 62 -8.64 -11.09 3.97
C ILE A 62 -7.45 -12.04 3.84
N PHE A 63 -6.73 -11.99 2.71
CA PHE A 63 -5.60 -12.89 2.42
C PHE A 63 -4.33 -12.61 3.27
N GLU A 64 -4.29 -11.48 3.98
CA GLU A 64 -3.19 -11.10 4.88
C GLU A 64 -3.63 -11.04 6.35
N LEU A 65 -4.89 -11.40 6.63
CA LEU A 65 -5.45 -11.33 7.96
C LEU A 65 -4.63 -12.20 8.92
N LEU A 66 -4.38 -11.68 10.13
CA LEU A 66 -3.58 -12.34 11.17
C LEU A 66 -2.11 -12.58 10.77
N GLY A 67 -1.60 -11.86 9.77
CA GLY A 67 -0.19 -11.80 9.41
C GLY A 67 0.58 -10.66 10.09
N LYS A 68 1.86 -10.88 10.38
CA LYS A 68 2.83 -9.86 10.82
C LYS A 68 4.16 -10.02 10.10
N CYS A 69 4.99 -8.98 10.16
CA CYS A 69 6.33 -8.96 9.55
C CYS A 69 6.27 -9.30 8.05
N ALA A 70 5.34 -8.67 7.33
CA ALA A 70 5.16 -8.91 5.91
C ALA A 70 6.31 -8.29 5.09
N THR A 71 6.77 -9.03 4.09
CA THR A 71 7.82 -8.63 3.16
C THR A 71 7.43 -9.00 1.74
N ALA A 72 7.83 -8.18 0.77
CA ALA A 72 7.77 -8.49 -0.64
C ALA A 72 9.19 -8.57 -1.21
N ASP A 73 9.56 -9.70 -1.80
CA ASP A 73 10.84 -9.85 -2.49
C ASP A 73 10.61 -9.82 -4.01
N TYR A 74 11.17 -8.80 -4.66
CA TYR A 74 11.06 -8.60 -6.10
C TYR A 74 12.37 -8.99 -6.78
N ARG A 75 12.30 -9.78 -7.86
CA ARG A 75 13.48 -10.16 -8.64
C ARG A 75 13.19 -10.15 -10.12
N GLU A 76 14.20 -9.84 -10.92
CA GLU A 76 14.11 -10.02 -12.38
C GLU A 76 13.78 -11.49 -12.70
N ASP A 77 12.81 -11.68 -13.59
CA ASP A 77 12.52 -12.99 -14.14
C ASP A 77 13.66 -13.40 -15.07
N LYS A 78 14.10 -14.66 -14.95
CA LYS A 78 15.22 -15.20 -15.74
C LYS A 78 14.76 -15.72 -17.10
N ASP A 79 13.47 -15.99 -17.24
CA ASP A 79 12.89 -16.64 -18.40
C ASP A 79 12.14 -15.65 -19.30
N VAL A 80 11.68 -14.52 -18.74
CA VAL A 80 10.91 -13.49 -19.47
C VAL A 80 11.52 -12.11 -19.25
N GLU A 81 12.07 -11.52 -20.32
CA GLU A 81 12.68 -10.19 -20.29
C GLU A 81 11.67 -9.12 -19.85
N GLY A 82 12.07 -8.26 -18.91
CA GLY A 82 11.26 -7.16 -18.40
C GLY A 82 10.20 -7.55 -17.36
N ARG A 83 9.99 -8.85 -17.10
CA ARG A 83 9.10 -9.33 -16.04
C ARG A 83 9.81 -9.32 -14.68
N VAL A 84 9.05 -9.04 -13.63
CA VAL A 84 9.52 -9.12 -12.24
C VAL A 84 8.76 -10.21 -11.51
N THR A 85 9.46 -11.17 -10.92
CA THR A 85 8.88 -12.15 -10.00
C THR A 85 8.62 -11.51 -8.64
N VAL A 86 7.52 -11.91 -8.00
CA VAL A 86 7.07 -11.39 -6.70
C VAL A 86 6.96 -12.56 -5.73
N THR A 87 7.56 -12.44 -4.55
CA THR A 87 7.31 -13.36 -3.44
C THR A 87 6.95 -12.58 -2.18
N ASN A 88 5.67 -12.61 -1.83
CA ASN A 88 5.18 -12.05 -0.57
C ASN A 88 5.31 -13.10 0.52
N THR A 89 5.80 -12.71 1.69
CA THR A 89 5.94 -13.59 2.86
C THR A 89 5.46 -12.87 4.10
N MET A 90 4.73 -13.56 4.95
CA MET A 90 4.33 -13.06 6.26
C MET A 90 4.43 -14.15 7.31
N ARG A 91 4.53 -13.74 8.57
CA ARG A 91 4.48 -14.64 9.72
C ARG A 91 3.07 -14.66 10.29
N THR A 92 2.50 -15.84 10.47
CA THR A 92 1.17 -16.02 11.07
C THR A 92 1.22 -15.84 12.60
N ILE A 93 0.04 -15.77 13.24
CA ILE A 93 -0.09 -15.81 14.70
C ILE A 93 0.49 -17.08 15.34
N PHE A 94 0.62 -18.18 14.58
CA PHE A 94 1.24 -19.42 15.02
C PHE A 94 2.76 -19.45 14.82
N ASN A 95 3.37 -18.31 14.48
CA ASN A 95 4.81 -18.17 14.24
C ASN A 95 5.34 -18.98 13.04
N THR A 96 4.46 -19.35 12.12
CA THR A 96 4.79 -20.01 10.85
C THR A 96 4.91 -18.96 9.74
N ASN A 97 5.88 -19.12 8.85
CA ASN A 97 5.96 -18.28 7.65
C ASN A 97 5.07 -18.88 6.56
N VAL A 98 4.26 -18.04 5.94
CA VAL A 98 3.48 -18.35 4.74
C VAL A 98 3.91 -17.42 3.63
N SER A 99 3.99 -17.95 2.42
CA SER A 99 4.46 -17.22 1.25
C SER A 99 3.53 -17.43 0.06
N GLN A 100 3.39 -16.40 -0.76
CA GLN A 100 2.66 -16.43 -2.01
C GLN A 100 3.54 -15.84 -3.11
N SER A 101 3.76 -16.62 -4.16
CA SER A 101 4.57 -16.23 -5.31
C SER A 101 3.70 -15.89 -6.52
N GLY A 102 4.27 -15.06 -7.40
CA GLY A 102 3.64 -14.50 -8.58
C GLY A 102 4.64 -13.80 -9.48
N TYR A 103 4.11 -13.05 -10.44
CA TYR A 103 4.90 -12.16 -11.31
C TYR A 103 4.15 -10.86 -11.59
N ALA A 104 4.89 -9.87 -12.05
CA ALA A 104 4.41 -8.55 -12.44
C ALA A 104 4.95 -8.19 -13.82
N ASP A 105 4.04 -7.83 -14.72
CA ASP A 105 4.34 -7.33 -16.06
C ASP A 105 3.99 -5.85 -16.16
N ILE A 106 4.85 -5.05 -16.79
CA ILE A 106 4.58 -3.62 -17.05
C ILE A 106 3.44 -3.51 -18.06
N THR A 107 2.42 -2.74 -17.74
CA THR A 107 1.27 -2.50 -18.64
C THR A 107 1.22 -1.08 -19.20
N SER A 108 1.98 -0.15 -18.61
CA SER A 108 2.13 1.21 -19.12
C SER A 108 2.96 1.23 -20.41
N THR A 109 2.54 2.07 -21.36
CA THR A 109 3.27 2.36 -22.61
C THR A 109 4.02 3.70 -22.57
N ASP A 110 3.80 4.48 -21.52
CA ASP A 110 4.32 5.84 -21.32
C ASP A 110 5.40 5.93 -20.22
N GLY A 111 5.86 4.79 -19.71
CA GLY A 111 6.95 4.71 -18.73
C GLY A 111 6.51 4.97 -17.29
N HIS A 112 5.22 4.91 -17.02
CA HIS A 112 4.63 5.02 -15.69
C HIS A 112 4.70 3.69 -14.93
N ALA A 113 4.79 3.75 -13.60
CA ALA A 113 4.83 2.59 -12.70
C ALA A 113 3.46 1.89 -12.57
N GLU A 114 2.94 1.38 -13.68
CA GLU A 114 1.70 0.61 -13.75
C GLU A 114 2.02 -0.82 -14.19
N LEU A 115 1.70 -1.76 -13.31
CA LEU A 115 2.00 -3.18 -13.49
C LEU A 115 0.75 -4.02 -13.26
N ASN A 116 0.66 -5.12 -14.00
CA ASN A 116 -0.30 -6.17 -13.74
C ASN A 116 0.38 -7.28 -12.92
N VAL A 117 -0.11 -7.51 -11.70
CA VAL A 117 0.43 -8.53 -10.79
C VAL A 117 -0.46 -9.76 -10.81
N VAL A 118 0.15 -10.93 -11.05
CA VAL A 118 -0.54 -12.22 -11.11
C VAL A 118 0.07 -13.16 -10.08
N PHE A 119 -0.77 -13.72 -9.20
CA PHE A 119 -0.34 -14.70 -8.20
C PHE A 119 -0.68 -16.12 -8.63
N ASN A 120 0.24 -17.04 -8.35
CA ASN A 120 0.06 -18.46 -8.63
C ASN A 120 -0.78 -19.08 -7.51
N VAL A 121 -2.07 -19.31 -7.77
CA VAL A 121 -2.94 -20.00 -6.82
C VAL A 121 -2.75 -21.51 -6.96
N PRO A 122 -2.52 -22.26 -5.87
CA PRO A 122 -2.48 -23.72 -5.89
C PRO A 122 -3.80 -24.38 -6.32
#